data_AF-A0A933C1X3-F1
#
_entry.id   AF-A0A933C1X3-F1
#
_cell.length_a   1.000
_cell.length_b   1.000
_cell.length_c   1.000
_cell.angle_alpha   90.00
_cell.angle_beta   90.00
_cell.angle_gamma   90.00
#
_symmetry.space_group_name_H-M   'P 1'
#
loop_
_entity.id
_entity.type
_entity.pdbx_description
1 polymer ?
#
loop_
_entity_poly.entity_id
_entity_poly.type
_entity_poly.pdbx_seq_one_letter_code
_entity_poly.pdbx_strand_id
1 'polypeptide(L)'
;MIAFRVFACAVFAWSAAWAQDFEGSVTFRVTGKDDAQSFEYWSKGNKARLEMGQAQGMKFVILMDAQSENITMLMPDAKMYIRMTEDMGSTEPEDMPLDFQRTGKTQTILGYSCEQVIIRQEKSETEAWVTKA
;
A
#
# COMPACT_ATOMS: atom_id res chain seq x y z
N MET A 1 -57.16 -11.70 31.24
CA MET A 1 -56.48 -12.18 30.02
C MET A 1 -55.25 -11.31 29.82
N ILE A 2 -54.08 -11.93 29.80
CA ILE A 2 -52.76 -11.30 29.99
C ILE A 2 -52.25 -10.79 28.63
N ALA A 3 -51.95 -9.50 28.53
CA ALA A 3 -51.36 -8.88 27.35
C ALA A 3 -49.84 -9.12 27.34
N PHE A 4 -49.37 -10.02 26.47
CA PHE A 4 -47.95 -10.31 26.29
C PHE A 4 -47.34 -9.26 25.34
N ARG A 5 -46.67 -8.25 25.91
CA ARG A 5 -45.86 -7.30 25.13
C ARG A 5 -44.55 -7.98 24.76
N VAL A 6 -44.41 -8.38 23.50
CA VAL A 6 -43.13 -8.84 22.94
C VAL A 6 -42.22 -7.63 22.79
N PHE A 7 -41.24 -7.52 23.68
CA PHE A 7 -40.17 -6.53 23.59
C PHE A 7 -39.05 -7.13 22.72
N ALA A 8 -39.10 -6.88 21.42
CA ALA A 8 -38.04 -7.29 20.51
C ALA A 8 -36.84 -6.35 20.68
N CYS A 9 -35.83 -6.78 21.46
CA CYS A 9 -34.52 -6.17 21.47
C CYS A 9 -33.84 -6.43 20.12
N ALA A 10 -33.97 -5.49 19.18
CA ALA A 10 -33.14 -5.44 17.99
C ALA A 10 -31.69 -5.12 18.44
N VAL A 11 -30.86 -6.16 18.53
CA VAL A 11 -29.41 -6.00 18.70
C VAL A 11 -28.89 -5.43 17.39
N PHE A 12 -28.73 -4.11 17.34
CA PHE A 12 -27.90 -3.46 16.33
C PHE A 12 -26.47 -3.93 16.58
N ALA A 13 -26.05 -4.96 15.85
CA ALA A 13 -24.64 -5.28 15.69
C ALA A 13 -24.03 -4.11 14.89
N TRP A 14 -23.55 -3.10 15.61
CA TRP A 14 -22.62 -2.12 15.09
C TRP A 14 -21.36 -2.91 14.74
N SER A 15 -21.26 -3.34 13.49
CA SER A 15 -20.00 -3.77 12.91
C SER A 15 -19.10 -2.53 12.90
N ALA A 16 -18.36 -2.32 13.98
CA ALA A 16 -17.24 -1.41 13.97
C ALA A 16 -16.32 -1.90 12.85
N ALA A 17 -16.28 -1.18 11.75
CA ALA A 17 -15.31 -1.38 10.69
C ALA A 17 -13.97 -0.93 11.26
N TRP A 18 -13.35 -1.78 12.07
CA TRP A 18 -11.93 -1.65 12.37
C TRP A 18 -11.20 -1.79 11.05
N ALA A 19 -10.32 -0.84 10.72
CA ALA A 19 -9.37 -1.02 9.63
C ALA A 19 -8.69 -2.37 9.84
N GLN A 20 -9.00 -3.35 8.98
CA GLN A 20 -8.42 -4.67 9.13
C GLN A 20 -6.93 -4.58 8.84
N ASP A 21 -6.12 -5.25 9.67
CA ASP A 21 -4.71 -5.44 9.37
C ASP A 21 -4.59 -6.04 7.96
N PHE A 22 -3.91 -5.33 7.08
CA PHE A 22 -3.71 -5.78 5.71
C PHE A 22 -2.53 -6.76 5.66
N GLU A 23 -2.72 -7.86 4.93
CA GLU A 23 -1.65 -8.79 4.54
C GLU A 23 -1.77 -9.05 3.04
N GLY A 24 -0.70 -8.77 2.29
CA GLY A 24 -0.72 -8.91 0.84
C GLY A 24 0.60 -8.57 0.18
N SER A 25 0.59 -8.61 -1.15
CA SER A 25 1.75 -8.30 -1.98
C SER A 25 1.40 -7.43 -3.18
N VAL A 26 2.34 -6.61 -3.60
CA VAL A 26 2.26 -5.77 -4.80
C VAL A 26 3.47 -6.07 -5.68
N THR A 27 3.20 -6.42 -6.94
CA THR A 27 4.24 -6.56 -7.96
C THR A 27 4.29 -5.27 -8.76
N PHE A 28 5.44 -4.63 -8.75
CA PHE A 28 5.69 -3.44 -9.56
C PHE A 28 6.40 -3.83 -10.83
N ARG A 29 5.98 -3.21 -11.94
CA ARG A 29 6.66 -3.33 -13.24
C ARG A 29 7.01 -1.94 -13.71
N VAL A 30 8.31 -1.65 -13.80
CA VAL A 30 8.83 -0.39 -14.31
C VAL A 30 9.34 -0.63 -15.73
N THR A 31 8.76 0.10 -16.68
CA THR A 31 9.19 0.09 -18.09
C THR A 31 9.89 1.41 -18.41
N GLY A 32 11.20 1.37 -18.63
CA GLY A 32 12.04 2.52 -19.01
C GLY A 32 12.73 2.33 -20.36
N LYS A 33 13.71 3.19 -20.68
CA LYS A 33 14.60 3.01 -21.86
C LYS A 33 15.53 1.81 -21.70
N ASP A 34 15.90 1.50 -20.46
CA ASP A 34 16.65 0.31 -20.08
C ASP A 34 15.69 -0.80 -19.61
N ASP A 35 16.19 -2.03 -19.52
CA ASP A 35 15.43 -3.26 -19.26
C ASP A 35 14.32 -3.10 -18.21
N ALA A 36 13.16 -3.71 -18.49
CA ALA A 36 12.02 -3.68 -17.58
C ALA A 36 12.40 -4.32 -16.23
N GLN A 37 12.45 -3.49 -15.18
CA GLN A 37 12.71 -3.96 -13.83
C GLN A 37 11.38 -4.22 -13.13
N SER A 38 11.27 -5.39 -12.50
CA SER A 38 10.19 -5.69 -11.58
C SER A 38 10.73 -5.75 -10.17
N PHE A 39 9.90 -5.33 -9.22
CA PHE A 39 10.20 -5.47 -7.80
C PHE A 39 8.92 -5.87 -7.07
N GLU A 40 9.11 -6.59 -5.97
CA GLU A 40 8.03 -7.17 -5.20
C GLU A 40 7.99 -6.52 -3.82
N TYR A 41 6.80 -6.15 -3.40
CA TYR A 41 6.53 -5.59 -2.09
C TYR A 41 5.55 -6.49 -1.37
N TRP A 42 5.82 -6.82 -0.12
CA TRP A 42 4.91 -7.54 0.76
C TRP A 42 4.68 -6.70 1.99
N SER A 43 3.44 -6.67 2.46
CA SER A 43 3.09 -6.05 3.73
C SER A 43 2.26 -7.01 4.58
N LYS A 44 2.47 -6.91 5.89
CA LYS A 44 1.73 -7.64 6.92
C LYS A 44 1.69 -6.78 8.18
N GLY A 45 0.56 -6.11 8.40
CA GLY A 45 0.43 -5.14 9.49
C GLY A 45 1.53 -4.07 9.40
N ASN A 46 2.28 -3.90 10.49
CA ASN A 46 3.36 -2.91 10.59
C ASN A 46 4.70 -3.35 9.97
N LYS A 47 4.73 -4.47 9.25
CA LYS A 47 5.96 -5.02 8.65
C LYS A 47 5.84 -5.01 7.14
N ALA A 48 6.93 -4.67 6.47
CA ALA A 48 7.03 -4.76 5.03
C ALA A 48 8.36 -5.35 4.57
N ARG A 49 8.33 -5.98 3.40
CA ARG A 49 9.49 -6.49 2.67
C ARG A 49 9.44 -5.92 1.27
N LEU A 50 10.55 -5.37 0.80
CA LEU A 50 10.74 -4.95 -0.57
C LEU A 50 11.91 -5.73 -1.16
N GLU A 51 11.66 -6.46 -2.23
CA GLU A 51 12.71 -7.08 -3.04
C GLU A 51 12.86 -6.31 -4.33
N MET A 52 14.00 -5.62 -4.43
CA MET A 52 14.40 -5.05 -5.70
C MET A 52 15.04 -6.16 -6.53
N GLY A 53 14.70 -6.20 -7.81
CA GLY A 53 15.43 -7.01 -8.79
C GLY A 53 16.92 -6.63 -8.83
N GLN A 54 17.67 -7.18 -9.78
CA GLN A 54 19.09 -6.85 -9.91
C GLN A 54 19.28 -5.36 -10.24
N ALA A 55 19.61 -4.56 -9.24
CA ALA A 55 20.08 -3.20 -9.40
C ALA A 55 21.61 -3.23 -9.42
N GLN A 56 22.22 -2.77 -10.51
CA GLN A 56 23.68 -2.80 -10.68
C GLN A 56 24.30 -4.22 -10.49
N GLY A 57 23.56 -5.27 -10.85
CA GLY A 57 23.99 -6.66 -10.71
C GLY A 57 23.93 -7.23 -9.29
N MET A 58 23.47 -6.47 -8.30
CA MET A 58 23.32 -6.91 -6.91
C MET A 58 21.84 -7.04 -6.53
N LYS A 59 21.54 -8.06 -5.73
CA LYS A 59 20.20 -8.22 -5.12
C LYS A 59 20.12 -7.43 -3.82
N PHE A 60 19.02 -6.69 -3.66
CA PHE A 60 18.74 -5.95 -2.43
C PHE A 60 17.38 -6.37 -1.86
N VAL A 61 17.35 -6.63 -0.56
CA VAL A 61 16.11 -6.87 0.18
C VAL A 61 16.01 -5.85 1.30
N ILE A 62 14.93 -5.10 1.37
CA ILE A 62 14.69 -4.13 2.44
C ILE A 62 13.56 -4.68 3.32
N LEU A 63 13.83 -4.78 4.61
CA LEU A 63 12.86 -5.14 5.65
C LEU A 63 12.53 -3.89 6.45
N MET A 64 11.25 -3.57 6.59
CA MET A 64 10.76 -2.41 7.34
C MET A 64 9.88 -2.91 8.48
N ASP A 65 10.10 -2.38 9.68
CA ASP A 65 9.27 -2.62 10.86
C ASP A 65 8.88 -1.26 11.43
N ALA A 66 7.67 -0.80 11.10
CA ALA A 66 7.16 0.52 11.47
C ALA A 66 6.83 0.63 12.97
N GLN A 67 6.72 -0.48 13.69
CA GLN A 67 6.52 -0.46 15.15
C GLN A 67 7.82 -0.13 15.88
N SER A 68 8.94 -0.62 15.36
CA SER A 68 10.25 -0.45 15.96
C SER A 68 11.14 0.55 15.22
N GLU A 69 10.58 1.24 14.21
CA GLU A 69 11.26 2.27 13.41
C GLU A 69 12.58 1.76 12.80
N ASN A 70 12.60 0.47 12.43
CA ASN A 70 13.79 -0.21 11.94
C ASN A 70 13.68 -0.52 10.46
N ILE A 71 14.71 -0.14 9.72
CA ILE A 71 14.92 -0.52 8.32
C ILE A 71 16.18 -1.39 8.25
N THR A 72 16.06 -2.59 7.72
CA THR A 72 17.19 -3.50 7.50
C THR A 72 17.36 -3.77 6.01
N MET A 73 18.48 -3.35 5.45
CA MET A 73 18.87 -3.64 4.08
C MET A 73 19.80 -4.85 4.05
N LEU A 74 19.40 -5.89 3.33
CA LEU A 74 20.18 -7.10 3.09
C LEU A 74 20.83 -7.01 1.70
N MET A 75 22.11 -7.35 1.63
CA MET A 75 22.88 -7.55 0.41
C MET A 75 23.37 -9.00 0.37
N PRO A 76 22.54 -9.95 -0.10
CA PRO A 76 22.84 -11.38 -0.02
C PRO A 76 24.14 -11.76 -0.74
N ASP A 77 24.39 -11.17 -1.90
CA ASP A 77 25.58 -11.45 -2.72
C ASP A 77 26.88 -11.06 -2.00
N ALA A 78 26.83 -10.00 -1.18
CA ALA A 78 27.95 -9.53 -0.37
C ALA A 78 27.97 -10.13 1.05
N LYS A 79 26.99 -10.99 1.41
CA LYS A 79 26.83 -11.59 2.75
C LYS A 79 26.83 -10.56 3.88
N MET A 80 26.23 -9.40 3.64
CA MET A 80 26.20 -8.30 4.59
C MET A 80 24.79 -7.73 4.72
N TYR A 81 24.56 -7.02 5.83
CA TYR A 81 23.36 -6.24 6.04
C TYR A 81 23.70 -4.91 6.73
N ILE A 82 22.85 -3.92 6.51
CA ILE A 82 22.89 -2.63 7.17
C ILE A 82 21.56 -2.45 7.90
N ARG A 83 21.61 -2.05 9.17
CA ARG A 83 20.43 -1.67 9.95
C ARG A 83 20.45 -0.17 10.15
N MET A 84 19.34 0.48 9.81
CA MET A 84 19.11 1.90 9.96
C MET A 84 17.93 2.08 10.93
N THR A 85 18.05 3.06 11.82
CA THR A 85 16.94 3.61 12.59
C THR A 85 16.45 4.86 11.89
N GLU A 86 15.17 5.18 12.01
CA GLU A 86 14.40 6.13 11.18
C GLU A 86 14.86 7.62 11.21
N ASP A 87 16.01 7.95 11.80
CA ASP A 87 16.64 9.28 11.75
C ASP A 87 17.25 9.62 10.35
N MET A 88 16.61 9.14 9.28
CA MET A 88 16.99 9.42 7.90
C MET A 88 15.93 10.34 7.28
N GLY A 89 15.80 11.55 7.84
CA GLY A 89 15.16 12.71 7.24
C GLY A 89 13.73 12.46 6.75
N SER A 90 12.75 12.77 7.58
CA SER A 90 11.39 13.02 7.10
C SER A 90 11.43 14.17 6.10
N THR A 91 11.37 13.87 4.80
CA THR A 91 10.99 14.88 3.82
C THR A 91 9.53 15.19 4.11
N GLU A 92 9.24 16.35 4.70
CA GLU A 92 7.87 16.82 4.81
C GLU A 92 7.27 16.80 3.40
N PRO A 93 6.07 16.22 3.21
CA PRO A 93 5.44 16.21 1.91
C PRO A 93 5.25 17.66 1.46
N GLU A 94 5.89 18.04 0.36
CA GLU A 94 5.66 19.36 -0.24
C GLU A 94 4.20 19.45 -0.67
N ASP A 95 3.50 20.51 -0.22
CA ASP A 95 2.13 20.83 -0.63
C ASP A 95 2.13 21.24 -2.12
N MET A 96 2.14 20.24 -3.00
CA MET A 96 1.97 20.43 -4.43
C MET A 96 0.48 20.39 -4.79
N PRO A 97 -0.04 21.35 -5.57
CA PRO A 97 -1.41 21.30 -6.05
C PRO A 97 -1.60 20.09 -6.96
N LEU A 98 -2.52 19.20 -6.58
CA LEU A 98 -2.88 18.00 -7.33
C LEU A 98 -4.25 18.21 -7.99
N ASP A 99 -4.32 18.05 -9.32
CA ASP A 99 -5.61 17.95 -10.01
C ASP A 99 -6.10 16.51 -9.95
N PHE A 100 -7.21 16.30 -9.25
CA PHE A 100 -7.84 15.00 -9.07
C PHE A 100 -9.14 14.90 -9.88
N GLN A 101 -9.14 14.03 -10.89
CA GLN A 101 -10.30 13.81 -11.75
C GLN A 101 -10.81 12.37 -11.64
N ARG A 102 -12.04 12.19 -11.15
CA ARG A 102 -12.78 10.93 -11.29
C ARG A 102 -13.33 10.83 -12.70
N THR A 103 -13.08 9.71 -13.38
CA THR A 103 -13.52 9.56 -14.79
C THR A 103 -14.89 8.90 -14.91
N GLY A 104 -15.42 8.33 -13.82
CA GLY A 104 -16.64 7.53 -13.83
C GLY A 104 -16.48 6.13 -14.45
N LYS A 105 -15.31 5.81 -15.01
CA LYS A 105 -15.02 4.44 -15.48
C LYS A 105 -14.86 3.51 -14.30
N THR A 106 -15.45 2.32 -14.41
CA THR A 106 -15.39 1.29 -13.38
C THR A 106 -14.84 -0.01 -13.96
N GLN A 107 -14.09 -0.75 -13.15
CA GLN A 107 -13.51 -2.04 -13.50
C GLN A 107 -13.40 -2.92 -12.26
N THR A 108 -13.63 -4.23 -12.44
CA THR A 108 -13.35 -5.20 -11.38
C THR A 108 -11.87 -5.61 -11.41
N ILE A 109 -11.15 -5.36 -10.32
CA ILE A 109 -9.74 -5.71 -10.15
C ILE A 109 -9.61 -6.59 -8.91
N LEU A 110 -9.10 -7.82 -9.07
CA LEU A 110 -8.96 -8.80 -7.99
C LEU A 110 -10.25 -9.03 -7.18
N GLY A 111 -11.42 -8.94 -7.84
CA GLY A 111 -12.74 -9.09 -7.20
C GLY A 111 -13.31 -7.82 -6.57
N TYR A 112 -12.56 -6.72 -6.55
CA TYR A 112 -13.02 -5.43 -6.04
C TYR A 112 -13.54 -4.53 -7.16
N SER A 113 -14.64 -3.83 -6.90
CA SER A 113 -15.16 -2.79 -7.80
C SER A 113 -14.33 -1.51 -7.61
N CYS A 114 -13.55 -1.14 -8.63
CA CYS A 114 -12.69 0.04 -8.63
C CYS A 114 -13.23 1.12 -9.57
N GLU A 115 -13.02 2.38 -9.22
CA GLU A 115 -13.23 3.54 -10.08
C GLU A 115 -11.89 4.12 -10.53
N GLN A 116 -11.80 4.53 -11.80
CA GLN A 116 -10.60 5.18 -12.34
C GLN A 116 -10.53 6.65 -11.91
N VAL A 117 -9.34 7.03 -11.44
CA VAL A 117 -8.95 8.40 -11.09
C VAL A 117 -7.71 8.78 -11.88
N ILE A 118 -7.71 9.98 -12.43
CA ILE A 118 -6.54 10.60 -13.06
C ILE A 118 -6.03 11.70 -12.14
N ILE A 119 -4.76 11.61 -11.77
CA ILE A 119 -4.06 12.55 -10.90
C ILE A 119 -3.04 13.28 -11.77
N ARG A 120 -3.16 14.60 -11.91
CA ARG A 120 -2.21 15.41 -12.67
C ARG A 120 -1.37 16.29 -11.77
N GLN A 121 -0.07 16.29 -12.06
CA GLN A 121 0.94 17.21 -11.57
C GLN A 121 1.61 17.87 -12.78
N GLU A 122 2.29 19.00 -12.60
CA GLU A 122 2.79 19.86 -13.70
C GLU A 122 3.43 19.10 -14.87
N LYS A 123 4.16 18.02 -14.60
CA LYS A 123 4.90 17.23 -15.61
C LYS A 123 4.54 15.75 -15.62
N SER A 124 3.54 15.32 -14.86
CA SER A 124 3.18 13.91 -14.76
C SER A 124 1.67 13.70 -14.64
N GLU A 125 1.19 12.66 -15.31
CA GLU A 125 -0.16 12.15 -15.17
C GLU A 125 -0.06 10.74 -14.59
N THR A 126 -0.80 10.49 -13.51
CA THR A 126 -0.88 9.19 -12.86
C THR A 126 -2.31 8.67 -12.96
N GLU A 127 -2.47 7.49 -13.54
CA GLU A 127 -3.73 6.74 -13.51
C GLU A 127 -3.77 5.85 -12.26
N ALA A 128 -4.85 5.93 -11.49
CA ALA A 128 -5.09 5.10 -10.33
C ALA A 128 -6.49 4.44 -10.42
N TRP A 129 -6.58 3.19 -9.98
CA TRP A 129 -7.85 2.48 -9.81
C TRP A 129 -8.10 2.26 -8.33
N VAL A 130 -9.11 2.93 -7.77
CA VAL A 130 -9.37 2.97 -6.33
C VAL A 130 -10.71 2.37 -5.98
N THR A 131 -10.78 1.63 -4.88
CA THR A 131 -12.04 1.16 -4.31
C THR A 131 -12.73 2.30 -3.56
N LYS A 132 -14.04 2.16 -3.34
CA LYS A 132 -14.71 3.00 -2.33
C LYS A 132 -14.23 2.56 -0.95
N ALA A 133 -13.97 3.54 -0.09
CA ALA A 133 -13.64 3.32 1.32
C ALA A 133 -14.85 2.75 2.08
#